data_AF-A0A2G5N4M6-F1
#
_entry.id   AF-A0A2G5N4M6-F1
#
_cell.length_a   1.000
_cell.length_b   1.000
_cell.length_c   1.000
_cell.angle_alpha   90.00
_cell.angle_beta   90.00
_cell.angle_gamma   90.00
#
_symmetry.space_group_name_H-M   'P 1'
#
loop_
_entity.id
_entity.type
_entity.pdbx_description
1 polymer ?
#
loop_
_entity_poly.entity_id
_entity_poly.type
_entity_poly.pdbx_seq_one_letter_code
_entity_poly.pdbx_strand_id
1 'polypeptide(L)'
;IPPSFKYLVETSNIHSQNPVSAALLSKMGYTKSEKVEVKKEFFRMLLRLELDSAREALIAGFFDTYLHLSEQEERQFEEEVRSMDRKEGEKIMEIMTSYERKGRAEGIEQGIEQGIEQGIEQGKLQIAIRM
;
A
#
# COMPACT_ATOMS: atom_id res chain seq x y z
N ILE A 1 -27.03 -8.29 6.12
CA ILE A 1 -25.86 -7.96 6.97
C ILE A 1 -24.67 -8.59 6.26
N PRO A 2 -23.69 -7.81 5.74
CA PRO A 2 -22.49 -8.41 5.19
C PRO A 2 -21.83 -9.28 6.28
N PRO A 3 -21.33 -10.48 5.95
CA PRO A 3 -20.64 -11.32 6.93
C PRO A 3 -19.46 -10.56 7.54
N SER A 4 -19.17 -10.81 8.82
CA SER A 4 -18.03 -10.17 9.50
C SER A 4 -16.72 -10.50 8.79
N PHE A 5 -15.74 -9.60 8.85
CA PHE A 5 -14.43 -9.84 8.25
C PHE A 5 -13.82 -11.15 8.76
N LYS A 6 -14.00 -11.47 10.04
CA LYS A 6 -13.61 -12.76 10.63
C LYS A 6 -14.20 -13.98 9.92
N TYR A 7 -15.48 -13.94 9.56
CA TYR A 7 -16.14 -15.03 8.82
C TYR A 7 -15.62 -15.12 7.38
N LEU A 8 -15.28 -14.00 6.76
CA LEU A 8 -14.63 -13.97 5.44
C LEU A 8 -13.20 -14.52 5.50
N VAL A 9 -12.46 -14.23 6.58
CA VAL A 9 -11.12 -14.80 6.83
C VAL A 9 -11.17 -16.32 6.94
N GLU A 10 -12.18 -16.85 7.65
CA GLU A 10 -12.36 -18.29 7.86
C GLU A 10 -12.92 -19.04 6.63
N THR A 11 -13.75 -18.40 5.81
CA THR A 11 -14.44 -19.08 4.68
C THR A 11 -13.78 -18.90 3.32
N SER A 12 -12.99 -17.85 3.15
CA SER A 12 -12.21 -17.68 1.93
C SER A 12 -10.86 -18.36 2.08
N ASN A 13 -10.31 -18.81 0.96
CA ASN A 13 -9.07 -19.57 0.88
C ASN A 13 -7.83 -18.70 1.21
N ILE A 14 -7.88 -17.83 2.23
CA ILE A 14 -6.79 -16.96 2.72
C ILE A 14 -5.67 -17.79 3.36
N HIS A 15 -5.93 -19.06 3.65
CA HIS A 15 -4.89 -20.05 3.94
C HIS A 15 -4.14 -20.54 2.69
N SER A 16 -4.62 -20.23 1.48
CA SER A 16 -3.84 -20.46 0.28
C SER A 16 -2.73 -19.42 0.19
N GLN A 17 -1.52 -19.86 -0.11
CA GLN A 17 -0.38 -19.00 -0.39
C GLN A 17 -0.55 -18.32 -1.77
N ASN A 18 -1.63 -17.54 -1.93
CA ASN A 18 -1.97 -16.88 -3.19
C ASN A 18 -1.83 -15.34 -3.06
N PRO A 19 -0.86 -14.72 -3.75
CA PRO A 19 -0.68 -13.27 -3.76
C PRO A 19 -1.88 -12.50 -4.31
N VAL A 20 -2.69 -13.11 -5.21
CA VAL A 20 -3.90 -12.49 -5.75
C VAL A 20 -4.98 -12.38 -4.68
N SER A 21 -5.10 -13.39 -3.80
CA SER A 21 -6.00 -13.31 -2.65
C SER A 21 -5.59 -12.18 -1.70
N ALA A 22 -4.29 -11.90 -1.57
CA ALA A 22 -3.78 -10.80 -0.73
C ALA A 22 -4.22 -9.45 -1.26
N ALA A 23 -4.00 -9.22 -2.55
CA ALA A 23 -4.42 -8.00 -3.22
C ALA A 23 -5.94 -7.76 -3.11
N LEU A 24 -6.74 -8.82 -3.22
CA LEU A 24 -8.20 -8.74 -3.23
C LEU A 24 -8.86 -8.69 -1.85
N LEU A 25 -8.12 -8.88 -0.74
CA LEU A 25 -8.62 -8.66 0.63
C LEU A 25 -9.24 -7.26 0.78
N SER A 26 -8.66 -6.27 0.11
CA SER A 26 -9.16 -4.89 0.04
C SER A 26 -10.55 -4.72 -0.60
N LYS A 27 -11.09 -5.77 -1.23
CA LYS A 27 -12.42 -5.81 -1.86
C LYS A 27 -13.37 -6.83 -1.24
N MET A 28 -12.91 -7.62 -0.29
CA MET A 28 -13.77 -8.52 0.46
C MET A 28 -14.62 -7.67 1.42
N GLY A 29 -15.94 -7.91 1.49
CA GLY A 29 -16.85 -6.99 2.18
C GLY A 29 -16.58 -6.81 3.68
N TYR A 30 -15.73 -5.85 4.05
CA TYR A 30 -15.45 -5.42 5.43
C TYR A 30 -16.18 -4.12 5.77
N THR A 31 -16.38 -3.89 7.07
CA THR A 31 -16.91 -2.64 7.61
C THR A 31 -15.79 -1.61 7.81
N LYS A 32 -16.14 -0.31 7.91
CA LYS A 32 -15.14 0.75 8.12
C LYS A 32 -14.27 0.52 9.36
N SER A 33 -14.85 -0.03 10.42
CA SER A 33 -14.14 -0.37 11.66
C SER A 33 -13.14 -1.52 11.54
N GLU A 34 -13.25 -2.35 10.49
CA GLU A 34 -12.39 -3.53 10.30
C GLU A 34 -11.16 -3.24 9.44
N LYS A 35 -11.02 -2.03 8.87
CA LYS A 35 -9.95 -1.72 7.92
C LYS A 35 -8.54 -1.97 8.46
N VAL A 36 -8.27 -1.57 9.71
CA VAL A 36 -6.96 -1.79 10.35
C VAL A 36 -6.66 -3.28 10.46
N GLU A 37 -7.66 -4.09 10.84
CA GLU A 37 -7.53 -5.55 10.87
C GLU A 37 -7.26 -6.14 9.48
N VAL A 38 -7.97 -5.64 8.47
CA VAL A 38 -7.78 -6.09 7.07
C VAL A 38 -6.34 -5.81 6.61
N LYS A 39 -5.79 -4.64 6.93
CA LYS A 39 -4.39 -4.30 6.58
C LYS A 39 -3.39 -5.20 7.30
N LYS A 40 -3.60 -5.52 8.59
CA LYS A 40 -2.75 -6.47 9.33
C LYS A 40 -2.78 -7.86 8.73
N GLU A 41 -3.96 -8.40 8.45
CA GLU A 41 -4.08 -9.74 7.85
C GLU A 41 -3.47 -9.80 6.45
N PHE A 42 -3.59 -8.72 5.67
CA PHE A 42 -2.89 -8.59 4.41
C PHE A 42 -1.36 -8.73 4.56
N PHE A 43 -0.74 -7.98 5.47
CA PHE A 43 0.71 -8.07 5.68
C PHE A 43 1.13 -9.42 6.26
N ARG A 44 0.35 -10.01 7.17
CA ARG A 44 0.58 -11.39 7.66
C ARG A 44 0.59 -12.39 6.53
N MET A 45 -0.34 -12.26 5.59
CA MET A 45 -0.36 -13.12 4.42
C MET A 45 0.83 -12.87 3.51
N LEU A 46 1.21 -11.61 3.30
CA LEU A 46 2.39 -11.23 2.49
C LEU A 46 3.67 -11.87 3.04
N LEU A 47 3.87 -11.84 4.36
CA LEU A 47 5.02 -12.48 5.02
C LEU A 47 5.08 -14.00 4.81
N ARG A 48 3.93 -14.68 4.68
CA ARG A 48 3.86 -16.13 4.44
C ARG A 48 4.16 -16.51 2.99
N LEU A 49 4.05 -15.56 2.05
CA LEU A 49 4.28 -15.80 0.62
C LEU A 49 5.77 -15.80 0.25
N GLU A 50 6.65 -15.33 1.15
CA GLU A 50 8.11 -15.29 0.96
C GLU A 50 8.52 -14.74 -0.41
N LEU A 51 7.91 -13.61 -0.79
CA LEU A 51 8.16 -12.94 -2.07
C LEU A 51 9.48 -12.15 -2.03
N ASP A 52 10.01 -11.80 -3.19
CA ASP A 52 11.08 -10.80 -3.25
C ASP A 52 10.52 -9.39 -3.03
N SER A 53 11.40 -8.47 -2.64
CA SER A 53 11.03 -7.10 -2.27
C SER A 53 10.31 -6.33 -3.38
N ALA A 54 10.56 -6.64 -4.66
CA ALA A 54 9.88 -5.97 -5.77
C ALA A 54 8.42 -6.43 -5.87
N ARG A 55 8.16 -7.73 -5.72
CA ARG A 55 6.81 -8.30 -5.67
C ARG A 55 6.06 -7.87 -4.42
N GLU A 56 6.71 -7.83 -3.25
CA GLU A 56 6.10 -7.31 -2.01
C GLU A 56 5.64 -5.86 -2.17
N ALA A 57 6.53 -4.99 -2.67
CA ALA A 57 6.23 -3.59 -2.90
C ALA A 57 5.08 -3.40 -3.91
N LEU A 58 5.05 -4.19 -4.99
CA LEU A 58 3.99 -4.13 -5.99
C LEU A 58 2.63 -4.50 -5.39
N ILE A 59 2.56 -5.59 -4.63
CA ILE A 59 1.31 -6.07 -4.04
C ILE A 59 0.85 -5.13 -2.93
N ALA A 60 1.77 -4.63 -2.10
CA ALA A 60 1.46 -3.62 -1.07
C ALA A 60 0.89 -2.34 -1.69
N GLY A 61 1.51 -1.82 -2.75
CA GLY A 61 1.00 -0.63 -3.44
C GLY A 61 -0.37 -0.83 -4.09
N PHE A 62 -0.60 -1.98 -4.70
CA PHE A 62 -1.92 -2.33 -5.23
C PHE A 62 -2.97 -2.39 -4.11
N PHE A 63 -2.63 -2.99 -2.97
CA PHE A 63 -3.53 -3.10 -1.83
C PHE A 63 -3.89 -1.72 -1.23
N ASP A 64 -2.91 -0.85 -1.03
CA ASP A 64 -3.12 0.52 -0.51
C ASP A 64 -3.97 1.38 -1.46
N THR A 65 -3.95 1.12 -2.77
CA THR A 65 -4.82 1.79 -3.75
C THR A 65 -6.31 1.54 -3.49
N TYR A 66 -6.66 0.46 -2.79
CA TYR A 66 -8.05 0.11 -2.51
C TYR A 66 -8.42 0.22 -1.03
N LEU A 67 -7.49 -0.05 -0.12
CA LEU A 67 -7.68 0.12 1.32
C LEU A 67 -7.02 1.40 1.82
N HIS A 68 -7.77 2.51 1.78
CA HIS A 68 -7.34 3.77 2.37
C HIS A 68 -7.65 3.82 3.87
N LEU A 69 -6.61 3.95 4.67
CA LEU A 69 -6.72 4.32 6.09
C LEU A 69 -6.61 5.83 6.24
N SER A 70 -7.36 6.38 7.19
CA SER A 70 -7.15 7.73 7.71
C SER A 70 -5.88 7.80 8.55
N GLU A 71 -5.38 9.01 8.83
CA GLU A 71 -4.18 9.15 9.66
C GLU A 71 -4.33 8.52 11.07
N GLN A 72 -5.54 8.53 11.64
CA GLN A 72 -5.79 7.87 12.92
C GLN A 72 -5.72 6.36 12.79
N GLU A 73 -6.28 5.80 11.72
CA GLU A 73 -6.23 4.37 11.41
C GLU A 73 -4.80 3.91 11.07
N GLU A 74 -3.99 4.72 10.37
CA GLU A 74 -2.57 4.42 10.10
C GLU A 74 -1.75 4.42 11.39
N ARG A 75 -1.94 5.41 12.28
CA ARG A 75 -1.28 5.41 13.59
C ARG A 75 -1.64 4.20 14.42
N GLN A 76 -2.93 3.85 14.46
CA GLN A 76 -3.39 2.64 15.12
C GLN A 76 -2.74 1.39 14.51
N PHE A 77 -2.70 1.29 13.19
CA PHE A 77 -2.07 0.18 12.49
C PHE A 77 -0.58 0.05 12.85
N GLU A 78 0.19 1.14 12.82
CA GLU A 78 1.60 1.14 13.21
C GLU A 78 1.82 0.71 14.67
N GLU A 79 1.01 1.22 15.60
CA GLU A 79 1.07 0.85 17.02
C GLU A 79 0.80 -0.64 17.21
N GLU A 80 -0.24 -1.16 16.54
CA GLU A 80 -0.58 -2.57 16.59
C GLU A 80 0.51 -3.46 15.98
N VAL A 81 1.12 -3.06 14.85
CA VAL A 81 2.25 -3.76 14.23
C VAL A 81 3.49 -3.78 15.15
N ARG A 82 3.80 -2.67 15.82
CA ARG A 82 4.91 -2.60 16.79
C ARG A 82 4.68 -3.49 18.02
N SER A 83 3.42 -3.79 18.33
CA SER A 83 3.04 -4.67 19.44
C SER A 83 3.04 -6.17 19.09
N MET A 84 3.22 -6.52 17.81
CA MET A 84 3.29 -7.93 17.35
C MET A 84 4.58 -8.62 17.80
N ASP A 85 4.70 -9.92 17.49
CA ASP A 85 5.99 -10.62 17.63
C ASP A 85 7.09 -9.81 16.94
N ARG A 86 8.24 -9.71 17.60
CA ARG A 86 9.34 -8.85 17.18
C ARG A 86 9.74 -9.08 15.72
N LYS A 87 9.85 -10.35 15.28
CA LYS A 87 10.26 -10.67 13.91
C LYS A 87 9.18 -10.35 12.88
N GLU A 88 7.92 -10.55 13.25
CA GLU A 88 6.77 -10.25 12.41
C GLU A 88 6.65 -8.74 12.20
N GLY A 89 6.61 -7.97 13.30
CA GLY A 89 6.49 -6.52 13.25
C GLY A 89 7.65 -5.83 12.53
N GLU A 90 8.90 -6.25 12.80
CA GLU A 90 10.09 -5.70 12.12
C GLU A 90 10.01 -5.88 10.59
N LYS A 91 9.59 -7.06 10.10
CA LYS A 91 9.45 -7.31 8.66
C LYS A 91 8.32 -6.51 8.02
N ILE A 92 7.17 -6.38 8.68
CA ILE A 92 6.06 -5.57 8.15
C ILE A 92 6.51 -4.11 8.01
N MET A 93 7.17 -3.57 9.03
CA MET A 93 7.71 -2.20 8.99
C MET A 93 8.75 -2.02 7.89
N GLU A 94 9.59 -3.02 7.64
CA GLU A 94 10.57 -2.99 6.55
C GLU A 94 9.90 -2.88 5.18
N ILE A 95 8.89 -3.73 4.91
CA ILE A 95 8.13 -3.72 3.66
C ILE A 95 7.48 -2.35 3.43
N MET A 96 6.78 -1.82 4.44
CA MET A 96 6.14 -0.50 4.36
C MET A 96 7.15 0.59 4.05
N THR A 97 8.24 0.64 4.82
CA THR A 97 9.25 1.70 4.69
C THR A 97 9.96 1.63 3.33
N SER A 98 10.19 0.42 2.80
CA SER A 98 10.80 0.20 1.49
C SER A 98 9.90 0.73 0.37
N TYR A 99 8.61 0.39 0.42
CA TYR A 99 7.62 0.87 -0.54
C TYR A 99 7.45 2.40 -0.49
N GLU A 100 7.30 2.98 0.70
CA GLU A 100 7.18 4.44 0.87
C GLU A 100 8.39 5.19 0.33
N ARG A 101 9.60 4.68 0.58
CA ARG A 101 10.83 5.27 0.05
C ARG A 101 10.86 5.22 -1.47
N LYS A 102 10.50 4.09 -2.06
CA LYS A 102 10.45 3.93 -3.52
C LYS A 102 9.43 4.87 -4.14
N GLY A 103 8.21 4.91 -3.61
CA GLY A 103 7.16 5.80 -4.11
C GLY A 103 7.54 7.29 -3.98
N ARG A 104 8.21 7.68 -2.88
CA ARG A 104 8.74 9.04 -2.73
C ARG A 104 9.81 9.37 -3.78
N ALA A 105 10.74 8.44 -4.03
CA ALA A 105 11.80 8.63 -5.01
C ALA A 105 11.23 8.80 -6.43
N GLU A 106 10.33 7.90 -6.84
CA GLU A 106 9.64 7.97 -8.13
C GLU A 106 8.82 9.26 -8.28
N GLY A 107 8.12 9.69 -7.21
CA GLY A 107 7.37 10.94 -7.23
C GLY A 107 8.24 12.19 -7.38
N ILE A 108 9.43 12.22 -6.77
CA ILE A 108 10.40 13.32 -6.94
C ILE A 108 10.93 13.36 -8.37
N GLU A 109 11.30 12.20 -8.92
CA GLU A 109 11.80 12.08 -10.28
C GLU A 109 10.77 12.58 -11.31
N GLN A 110 9.54 12.09 -11.22
CA GLN A 110 8.43 12.53 -12.09
C GLN A 110 8.14 14.02 -11.93
N GLY A 111 8.18 14.55 -10.71
CA GLY A 111 7.96 15.98 -10.45
C GLY A 111 9.03 16.86 -11.08
N ILE A 112 10.30 16.43 -11.05
CA ILE A 112 11.41 17.15 -11.69
C ILE A 112 11.26 17.13 -13.21
N GLU A 113 10.97 15.96 -13.78
CA GLU A 113 10.79 15.80 -15.23
C GLU A 113 9.65 16.70 -15.75
N GLN A 114 8.47 16.62 -15.12
CA GLN A 114 7.33 17.47 -15.47
C GLN A 114 7.63 18.96 -15.30
N GLY A 115 8.34 19.33 -14.23
CA GLY A 115 8.74 20.73 -14.00
C GLY A 115 9.67 21.28 -15.08
N ILE A 116 10.63 20.47 -15.53
CA ILE A 116 11.55 20.84 -16.62
C ILE A 116 10.78 20.98 -17.93
N GLU A 117 9.92 20.01 -18.27
CA GLU A 117 9.13 20.02 -19.50
C GLU A 117 8.21 21.26 -19.57
N GLN A 118 7.45 21.52 -18.50
CA GLN A 118 6.57 22.69 -18.41
C GLN A 118 7.37 24.00 -18.49
N GLY A 119 8.53 24.08 -17.85
CA GLY A 119 9.40 25.25 -17.93
C GLY A 119 9.88 25.54 -19.35
N ILE A 120 10.26 24.50 -20.10
CA ILE A 120 10.67 24.61 -21.51
C ILE A 120 9.50 25.06 -22.38
N GLU A 121 8.32 24.46 -22.19
CA GLU A 121 7.12 24.79 -22.98
C GLU A 121 6.67 26.24 -22.74
N GLN A 122 6.60 26.65 -21.48
CA GLN A 122 6.27 28.03 -21.11
C GLN A 122 7.29 29.03 -21.69
N GLY A 123 8.58 28.70 -21.66
CA GLY A 123 9.62 29.53 -22.27
C GLY A 123 9.43 29.69 -23.78
N LYS A 124 9.12 28.61 -24.51
CA LYS A 124 8.80 28.65 -25.95
C LYS A 124 7.58 29.51 -26.23
N LEU A 125 6.51 29.35 -25.46
CA LEU A 125 5.28 30.12 -25.61
C LEU A 125 5.51 31.63 -25.36
N GLN A 126 6.27 31.98 -24.32
CA GLN A 126 6.62 33.38 -24.03
C GLN A 126 7.43 34.02 -25.16
N ILE A 127 8.37 33.29 -25.76
CA ILE A 127 9.13 33.77 -26.93
C ILE A 127 8.18 33.97 -28.12
N ALA A 128 7.28 33.01 -28.38
CA ALA A 128 6.30 33.10 -29.46
C ALA A 128 5.34 34.29 -29.31
N ILE A 129 4.90 34.61 -28.09
CA ILE A 129 4.04 35.78 -27.80
C ILE A 129 4.79 37.10 -28.01
N ARG A 130 6.12 37.11 -27.85
CA ARG A 130 6.96 38.31 -27.94
C ARG A 130 7.42 38.63 -29.38
N MET A 131 7.23 37.71 -30.32
CA MET A 131 7.51 37.89 -31.76
C MET A 131 6.26 38.40 -32.49
#